data_AF-A0A0D3J545-F1
#
_entry.id   AF-A0A0D3J545-F1
#
_cell.length_a   1.000
_cell.length_b   1.000
_cell.length_c   1.000
_cell.angle_alpha   90.00
_cell.angle_beta   90.00
_cell.angle_gamma   90.00
#
_symmetry.space_group_name_H-M   'P 1'
#
loop_
_entity.id
_entity.type
_entity.pdbx_description
1 polymer ?
#
loop_
_entity_poly.entity_id
_entity_poly.type
_entity_poly.pdbx_seq_one_letter_code
_entity_poly.pdbx_strand_id
1 'polypeptide(L)'
;MLATQAPGTMGPCLPECIPLVIECLNDSNAKVQTAAEEALPVLCSCVQNAEVASTLRDFIIDALKKPDKTFECVEEVLMTTFCNPMDGTSLAFMMPIIIRGIKDANYELVKKSTVCASNLCALIKDSSDIAPFVPLLLPLLEKNVEHSSPNIREATQTARERLLEGAGDLVDPAKRGTAVGVCVRDSLAAAVPSLPEPVATYLSHTCAALLEERLGGVVRVQNFRHAVPATEQWVSSIVEPYAA
;
A
#
# COMPACT_ATOMS: atom_id res chain seq x y z
N MET A 1 -5.56 8.64 -19.07
CA MET A 1 -6.27 7.57 -19.82
C MET A 1 -6.18 6.21 -19.13
N LEU A 2 -5.01 5.74 -18.67
CA LEU A 2 -4.88 4.43 -17.99
C LEU A 2 -5.71 4.32 -16.70
N ALA A 3 -5.69 5.33 -15.83
CA ALA A 3 -6.50 5.36 -14.61
C ALA A 3 -8.02 5.22 -14.88
N THR A 4 -8.50 5.78 -16.00
CA THR A 4 -9.91 5.73 -16.39
C THR A 4 -10.29 4.44 -17.11
N GLN A 5 -9.36 3.88 -17.90
CA GLN A 5 -9.61 2.72 -18.77
C GLN A 5 -9.25 1.38 -18.11
N ALA A 6 -8.33 1.39 -17.15
CA ALA A 6 -7.85 0.20 -16.44
C ALA A 6 -7.52 0.53 -14.96
N PRO A 7 -8.52 0.96 -14.16
CA PRO A 7 -8.30 1.35 -12.76
C PRO A 7 -7.70 0.22 -11.91
N GLY A 8 -8.09 -1.04 -12.18
CA GLY A 8 -7.55 -2.21 -11.47
C GLY A 8 -6.06 -2.45 -11.71
N THR A 9 -5.51 -2.06 -12.86
CA THR A 9 -4.08 -2.19 -13.18
C THR A 9 -3.29 -0.98 -12.70
N MET A 10 -3.92 0.20 -12.68
CA MET A 10 -3.27 1.44 -12.21
C MET A 10 -3.15 1.47 -10.68
N GLY A 11 -4.12 0.93 -9.96
CA GLY A 11 -4.18 0.94 -8.49
C GLY A 11 -2.87 0.55 -7.80
N PRO A 12 -2.29 -0.63 -8.10
CA PRO A 12 -1.02 -1.08 -7.51
C PRO A 12 0.20 -0.18 -7.79
N CYS A 13 0.13 0.68 -8.82
CA CYS A 13 1.21 1.60 -9.17
C CYS A 13 1.09 2.96 -8.44
N LEU A 14 -0.05 3.24 -7.80
CA LEU A 14 -0.30 4.52 -7.14
C LEU A 14 0.68 4.85 -6.01
N PRO A 15 1.14 3.90 -5.17
CA PRO A 15 2.15 4.20 -4.16
C PRO A 15 3.45 4.79 -4.73
N GLU A 16 3.82 4.45 -5.98
CA GLU A 16 4.96 5.02 -6.70
C GLU A 16 4.62 6.34 -7.40
N CYS A 17 3.43 6.40 -8.01
CA CYS A 17 3.03 7.54 -8.83
C CYS A 17 2.67 8.77 -7.99
N ILE A 18 2.00 8.59 -6.85
CA ILE A 18 1.49 9.71 -6.05
C ILE A 18 2.60 10.62 -5.52
N PRO A 19 3.71 10.12 -4.96
CA PRO A 19 4.84 10.97 -4.58
C PRO A 19 5.35 11.85 -5.73
N LEU A 20 5.48 11.29 -6.94
CA LEU A 20 5.93 12.04 -8.13
C LEU A 20 4.92 13.11 -8.56
N VAL A 21 3.62 12.83 -8.45
CA VAL A 21 2.59 13.83 -8.73
C VAL A 21 2.62 14.96 -7.70
N ILE A 22 2.88 14.65 -6.43
CA ILE A 22 3.05 15.66 -5.37
C ILE A 22 4.28 16.54 -5.64
N GLU A 23 5.37 15.97 -6.16
CA GLU A 23 6.54 16.77 -6.61
C GLU A 23 6.15 17.71 -7.74
N CYS A 24 5.40 17.24 -8.75
CA CYS A 24 4.91 18.07 -9.85
C CYS A 24 3.95 19.18 -9.39
N LEU A 25 3.15 18.95 -8.34
CA LEU A 25 2.30 19.98 -7.73
C LEU A 25 3.13 21.13 -7.11
N ASN A 26 4.37 20.86 -6.72
CA ASN A 26 5.29 21.84 -6.16
C ASN A 26 6.33 22.35 -7.18
N ASP A 27 6.16 22.05 -8.47
CA ASP A 27 7.09 22.47 -9.53
C ASP A 27 7.05 23.99 -9.74
N SER A 28 8.18 24.60 -10.12
CA SER A 28 8.25 26.03 -10.43
C SER A 28 7.44 26.47 -11.66
N ASN A 29 7.14 25.55 -12.57
CA ASN A 29 6.44 25.81 -13.82
C ASN A 29 4.93 25.62 -13.66
N ALA A 30 4.18 26.71 -13.80
CA ALA A 30 2.72 26.70 -13.70
C ALA A 30 2.04 25.67 -14.62
N LYS A 31 2.59 25.37 -15.81
CA LYS A 31 2.02 24.35 -16.70
C LYS A 31 2.10 22.94 -16.12
N VAL A 32 3.18 22.64 -15.40
CA VAL A 32 3.38 21.34 -14.73
C VAL A 32 2.44 21.23 -13.54
N GLN A 33 2.32 22.30 -12.75
CA GLN A 33 1.37 22.37 -11.64
C GLN A 33 -0.06 22.12 -12.11
N THR A 34 -0.54 22.85 -13.13
CA THR A 34 -1.90 22.69 -13.66
C THR A 34 -2.14 21.27 -14.17
N ALA A 35 -1.18 20.68 -14.90
CA ALA A 35 -1.32 19.30 -15.37
C ALA A 35 -1.40 18.29 -14.21
N ALA A 36 -0.64 18.49 -13.14
CA ALA A 36 -0.69 17.64 -11.95
C ALA A 36 -2.02 17.82 -11.19
N GLU A 37 -2.52 19.04 -11.09
CA GLU A 37 -3.82 19.34 -10.46
C GLU A 37 -5.00 18.71 -11.20
N GLU A 38 -4.94 18.65 -12.54
CA GLU A 38 -5.93 17.98 -13.38
C GLU A 38 -5.81 16.45 -13.33
N ALA A 39 -4.61 15.92 -13.12
CA ALA A 39 -4.37 14.48 -13.02
C ALA A 39 -4.87 13.88 -11.69
N LEU A 40 -4.74 14.62 -10.58
CA LEU A 40 -5.05 14.12 -9.23
C LEU A 40 -6.49 13.54 -9.11
N PRO A 41 -7.55 14.24 -9.53
CA PRO A 41 -8.92 13.73 -9.43
C PRO A 41 -9.17 12.48 -10.28
N VAL A 42 -8.43 12.33 -11.38
CA VAL A 42 -8.49 11.16 -12.28
C VAL A 42 -7.76 9.97 -11.65
N LEU A 43 -6.67 10.20 -10.92
CA LEU A 43 -6.00 9.14 -10.16
C LEU A 43 -6.86 8.69 -8.98
N CYS A 44 -7.52 9.62 -8.28
CA CYS A 44 -8.44 9.30 -7.19
C CYS A 44 -9.65 8.46 -7.63
N SER A 45 -10.01 8.44 -8.92
CA SER A 45 -11.09 7.54 -9.38
C SER A 45 -10.72 6.06 -9.38
N CYS A 46 -9.45 5.72 -9.14
CA CYS A 46 -9.02 4.33 -8.97
C CYS A 46 -9.29 3.79 -7.56
N VAL A 47 -9.69 4.66 -6.62
CA VAL A 47 -9.96 4.29 -5.23
C VAL A 47 -11.21 3.41 -5.14
N GLN A 48 -11.09 2.29 -4.45
CA GLN A 48 -12.17 1.31 -4.29
C GLN A 48 -12.93 1.45 -2.97
N ASN A 49 -12.27 1.95 -1.91
CA ASN A 49 -12.91 2.19 -0.63
C ASN A 49 -13.96 3.30 -0.74
N ALA A 50 -15.20 2.99 -0.36
CA ALA A 50 -16.34 3.87 -0.58
C ALA A 50 -16.24 5.17 0.22
N GLU A 51 -15.76 5.10 1.46
CA GLU A 51 -15.58 6.23 2.37
C GLU A 51 -14.53 7.21 1.83
N VAL A 52 -13.42 6.67 1.31
CA VAL A 52 -12.35 7.47 0.70
C VAL A 52 -12.78 8.08 -0.64
N ALA A 53 -13.49 7.32 -1.47
CA ALA A 53 -13.94 7.78 -2.79
C ALA A 53 -15.08 8.80 -2.72
N SER A 54 -15.84 8.86 -1.62
CA SER A 54 -16.96 9.77 -1.43
C SER A 54 -16.64 10.88 -0.43
N THR A 55 -16.73 10.60 0.86
CA THR A 55 -16.63 11.57 1.96
C THR A 55 -15.27 12.29 1.99
N LEU A 56 -14.18 11.53 1.84
CA LEU A 56 -12.83 12.07 2.05
C LEU A 56 -12.18 12.61 0.77
N ARG A 57 -12.76 12.37 -0.40
CA ARG A 57 -12.13 12.62 -1.70
C ARG A 57 -11.63 14.05 -1.83
N ASP A 58 -12.50 15.02 -1.56
CA ASP A 58 -12.18 16.44 -1.75
C ASP A 58 -11.15 16.92 -0.73
N PHE A 59 -11.29 16.50 0.54
CA PHE A 59 -10.32 16.81 1.60
C PHE A 59 -8.92 16.27 1.29
N ILE A 60 -8.83 15.04 0.77
CA ILE A 60 -7.57 14.42 0.39
C ILE A 60 -6.94 15.18 -0.78
N ILE A 61 -7.71 15.47 -1.83
CA ILE A 61 -7.21 16.21 -3.00
C ILE A 61 -6.70 17.58 -2.57
N ASP A 62 -7.44 18.30 -1.73
CA ASP A 62 -7.06 19.62 -1.25
C ASP A 62 -5.84 19.59 -0.34
N ALA A 63 -5.74 18.61 0.56
CA ALA A 63 -4.57 18.41 1.41
C ALA A 63 -3.33 18.03 0.61
N LEU A 64 -3.46 17.26 -0.47
CA LEU A 64 -2.33 16.93 -1.35
C LEU A 64 -1.83 18.16 -2.12
N LYS A 65 -2.73 19.06 -2.53
CA LYS A 65 -2.39 20.33 -3.19
C LYS A 65 -1.79 21.35 -2.23
N LYS A 66 -2.34 21.47 -1.03
CA LYS A 66 -2.01 22.55 -0.08
C LYS A 66 -1.63 21.98 1.29
N PRO A 67 -0.39 22.22 1.76
CA PRO A 67 0.04 21.81 3.10
C PRO A 67 -0.86 22.31 4.23
N ASP A 68 -1.41 23.52 4.12
CA ASP A 68 -2.27 24.12 5.16
C ASP A 68 -3.57 23.34 5.41
N LYS A 69 -4.03 22.55 4.42
CA LYS A 69 -5.24 21.74 4.51
C LYS A 69 -5.03 20.38 5.15
N THR A 70 -3.79 20.04 5.52
CA THR A 70 -3.46 18.76 6.17
C THR A 70 -4.26 18.55 7.46
N PHE A 71 -4.39 19.58 8.30
CA PHE A 71 -5.08 19.45 9.58
C PHE A 71 -6.58 19.15 9.41
N GLU A 72 -7.25 19.90 8.53
CA GLU A 72 -8.66 19.72 8.22
C GLU A 72 -8.93 18.33 7.64
N CYS A 73 -8.08 17.86 6.73
CA CYS A 73 -8.19 16.50 6.18
C CYS A 73 -8.00 15.42 7.26
N VAL A 74 -7.00 15.56 8.14
CA VAL A 74 -6.77 14.58 9.22
C VAL A 74 -7.93 14.56 10.22
N GLU A 75 -8.54 15.71 10.53
CA GLU A 75 -9.75 15.75 11.36
C GLU A 75 -10.92 15.01 10.71
N GLU A 76 -11.19 15.28 9.43
CA GLU A 76 -12.30 14.63 8.72
C GLU A 76 -12.12 13.11 8.64
N VAL A 77 -10.89 12.65 8.44
CA VAL A 77 -10.56 11.22 8.47
C VAL A 77 -10.84 10.60 9.85
N LEU A 78 -10.54 11.31 10.94
CA LEU A 78 -10.83 10.83 12.29
C LEU A 78 -12.33 10.84 12.62
N MET A 79 -13.10 11.74 12.01
CA MET A 79 -14.57 11.79 12.16
C MET A 79 -15.29 10.74 11.32
N THR A 80 -14.64 10.27 10.25
CA THR A 80 -15.22 9.29 9.34
C THR A 80 -15.25 7.90 9.97
N THR A 81 -16.42 7.25 9.93
CA THR A 81 -16.56 5.85 10.33
C THR A 81 -16.25 4.96 9.13
N PHE A 82 -15.19 4.16 9.22
CA PHE A 82 -14.83 3.19 8.19
C PHE A 82 -15.57 1.87 8.41
N CYS A 83 -16.43 1.52 7.46
CA CYS A 83 -17.14 0.24 7.41
C CYS A 83 -16.43 -0.75 6.46
N ASN A 84 -15.73 -0.25 5.46
CA ASN A 84 -14.95 -1.05 4.51
C ASN A 84 -13.48 -1.13 4.90
N PRO A 85 -12.79 -2.25 4.59
CA PRO A 85 -11.36 -2.37 4.80
C PRO A 85 -10.58 -1.34 3.98
N MET A 86 -9.42 -0.95 4.50
CA MET A 86 -8.53 -0.02 3.84
C MET A 86 -7.70 -0.74 2.77
N ASP A 87 -7.76 -0.25 1.54
CA ASP A 87 -7.05 -0.82 0.40
C ASP A 87 -5.77 -0.04 0.06
N GLY A 88 -4.83 -0.70 -0.62
CA GLY A 88 -3.54 -0.09 -1.01
C GLY A 88 -3.67 1.20 -1.82
N THR A 89 -4.73 1.37 -2.61
CA THR A 89 -4.92 2.60 -3.41
C THR A 89 -5.35 3.77 -2.53
N SER A 90 -6.23 3.55 -1.56
CA SER A 90 -6.58 4.57 -0.54
C SER A 90 -5.36 4.98 0.28
N LEU A 91 -4.56 4.00 0.71
CA LEU A 91 -3.34 4.25 1.45
C LEU A 91 -2.34 5.12 0.66
N ALA A 92 -2.25 4.93 -0.66
CA ALA A 92 -1.36 5.73 -1.51
C ALA A 92 -1.64 7.23 -1.45
N PHE A 93 -2.92 7.64 -1.34
CA PHE A 93 -3.29 9.05 -1.20
C PHE A 93 -3.21 9.55 0.25
N MET A 94 -3.55 8.69 1.21
CA MET A 94 -3.61 9.05 2.63
C MET A 94 -2.22 9.18 3.26
N MET A 95 -1.30 8.26 2.93
CA MET A 95 0.00 8.16 3.58
C MET A 95 0.86 9.42 3.47
N PRO A 96 0.96 10.13 2.32
CA PRO A 96 1.67 11.40 2.24
C PRO A 96 1.13 12.47 3.20
N ILE A 97 -0.19 12.52 3.38
CA ILE A 97 -0.87 13.48 4.28
C ILE A 97 -0.53 13.15 5.73
N ILE A 98 -0.63 11.87 6.12
CA ILE A 98 -0.34 11.39 7.47
C ILE A 98 1.14 11.57 7.82
N ILE A 99 2.06 11.18 6.93
CA ILE A 99 3.51 11.34 7.13
C ILE A 99 3.87 12.81 7.35
N ARG A 100 3.28 13.71 6.57
CA ARG A 100 3.47 15.16 6.73
C ARG A 100 2.94 15.64 8.08
N GLY A 101 1.74 15.22 8.48
CA GLY A 101 1.15 15.59 9.77
C GLY A 101 1.94 15.05 10.99
N ILE A 102 2.51 13.85 10.89
CA ILE A 102 3.39 13.28 11.94
C ILE A 102 4.71 14.07 12.08
N LYS A 103 5.23 14.63 10.98
CA LYS A 103 6.47 15.41 10.95
C LYS A 103 6.29 16.88 11.29
N ASP A 104 5.06 17.34 11.47
CA ASP A 104 4.74 18.75 11.68
C ASP A 104 5.24 19.27 13.04
N ALA A 105 5.38 20.59 13.17
CA ALA A 105 5.75 21.23 14.43
C ALA A 105 4.53 21.44 15.36
N ASN A 106 3.32 21.47 14.80
CA ASN A 106 2.09 21.63 15.57
C ASN A 106 1.75 20.34 16.33
N TYR A 107 1.85 20.42 17.65
CA TYR A 107 1.55 19.33 18.56
C TYR A 107 0.17 18.68 18.34
N GLU A 108 -0.87 19.47 18.07
CA GLU A 108 -2.21 18.94 17.87
C GLU A 108 -2.32 18.15 16.56
N LEU A 109 -1.67 18.64 15.50
CA LEU A 109 -1.59 17.94 14.21
C LEU A 109 -0.82 16.63 14.35
N VAL A 110 0.33 16.64 15.03
CA VAL A 110 1.13 15.41 15.28
C VAL A 110 0.30 14.40 16.06
N LYS A 111 -0.40 14.84 17.10
CA LYS A 111 -1.26 13.98 17.91
C LYS A 111 -2.35 13.33 17.06
N LYS A 112 -3.13 14.13 16.33
CA LYS A 112 -4.23 13.63 15.50
C LYS A 112 -3.73 12.75 14.37
N SER A 113 -2.63 13.11 13.72
CA SER A 113 -2.03 12.32 12.64
C SER A 113 -1.50 10.98 13.12
N THR A 114 -0.90 10.92 14.32
CA THR A 114 -0.44 9.67 14.92
C THR A 114 -1.61 8.74 15.28
N VAL A 115 -2.68 9.29 15.86
CA VAL A 115 -3.90 8.52 16.14
C VAL A 115 -4.54 8.03 14.84
N CYS A 116 -4.60 8.89 13.82
CA CYS A 116 -5.12 8.54 12.50
C CYS A 116 -4.31 7.40 11.87
N ALA A 117 -2.97 7.47 11.92
CA ALA A 117 -2.09 6.39 11.44
C ALA A 117 -2.39 5.06 12.15
N SER A 118 -2.58 5.09 13.47
CA SER A 118 -2.95 3.90 14.26
C SER A 118 -4.28 3.30 13.80
N ASN A 119 -5.31 4.14 13.64
CA ASN A 119 -6.63 3.69 13.21
C ASN A 119 -6.60 3.12 11.79
N LEU A 120 -5.90 3.78 10.86
CA LEU A 120 -5.75 3.31 9.48
C LEU A 120 -5.03 1.96 9.44
N CYS A 121 -3.95 1.77 10.20
CA CYS A 121 -3.22 0.49 10.25
C CYS A 121 -4.10 -0.67 10.77
N ALA A 122 -5.07 -0.39 11.65
CA ALA A 122 -6.00 -1.41 12.16
C ALA A 122 -7.07 -1.84 11.12
N LEU A 123 -7.28 -1.06 10.07
CA LEU A 123 -8.27 -1.32 9.01
C LEU A 123 -7.69 -2.07 7.81
N ILE A 124 -6.38 -2.33 7.82
CA ILE A 124 -5.67 -3.01 6.73
C ILE A 124 -5.85 -4.51 6.87
N LYS A 125 -6.32 -5.13 5.79
CA LYS A 125 -6.53 -6.58 5.73
C LYS A 125 -5.38 -7.33 5.07
N ASP A 126 -4.82 -6.75 4.01
CA ASP A 126 -3.83 -7.41 3.15
C ASP A 126 -2.43 -6.84 3.42
N SER A 127 -1.48 -7.71 3.77
CA SER A 127 -0.10 -7.32 4.06
C SER A 127 0.64 -6.67 2.89
N SER A 128 0.25 -7.01 1.66
CA SER A 128 0.79 -6.41 0.44
C SER A 128 0.55 -4.91 0.37
N ASP A 129 -0.57 -4.44 0.93
CA ASP A 129 -1.05 -3.08 0.74
C ASP A 129 -0.28 -2.09 1.61
N ILE A 130 0.12 -2.52 2.81
CA ILE A 130 0.89 -1.71 3.76
C ILE A 130 2.41 -1.77 3.52
N ALA A 131 2.91 -2.87 2.95
CA ALA A 131 4.34 -3.13 2.76
C ALA A 131 5.14 -1.95 2.17
N PRO A 132 4.67 -1.23 1.13
CA PRO A 132 5.42 -0.10 0.54
C PRO A 132 5.59 1.09 1.50
N PHE A 133 4.71 1.24 2.48
CA PHE A 133 4.70 2.38 3.40
C PHE A 133 5.48 2.12 4.69
N VAL A 134 5.76 0.86 5.04
CA VAL A 134 6.55 0.47 6.21
C VAL A 134 7.90 1.20 6.30
N PRO A 135 8.76 1.23 5.27
CA PRO A 135 10.06 1.91 5.36
C PRO A 135 9.93 3.43 5.56
N LEU A 136 8.77 4.01 5.24
CA LEU A 136 8.50 5.45 5.43
C LEU A 136 7.91 5.74 6.80
N LEU A 137 7.01 4.88 7.29
CA LEU A 137 6.23 5.12 8.50
C LEU A 137 6.95 4.62 9.76
N LEU A 138 7.59 3.44 9.71
CA LEU A 138 8.29 2.84 10.85
C LEU A 138 9.31 3.79 11.52
N PRO A 139 10.24 4.44 10.80
CA PRO A 139 11.21 5.33 11.46
C PRO A 139 10.56 6.56 12.11
N LEU A 140 9.40 7.01 11.60
CA LEU A 140 8.66 8.13 12.18
C LEU A 140 7.95 7.72 13.46
N LEU A 141 7.37 6.52 13.46
CA LEU A 141 6.77 5.95 14.66
C LEU A 141 7.84 5.71 15.72
N GLU A 142 8.99 5.13 15.37
CA GLU A 142 10.09 4.89 16.33
C GLU A 142 10.57 6.18 17.00
N LYS A 143 10.68 7.27 16.24
CA LYS A 143 10.99 8.59 16.80
C LYS A 143 9.93 9.10 17.79
N ASN A 144 8.66 8.76 17.58
CA ASN A 144 7.55 9.20 18.41
C ASN A 144 7.26 8.29 19.61
N VAL A 145 7.95 7.14 19.74
CA VAL A 145 7.79 6.25 20.91
C VAL A 145 8.20 6.93 22.21
N GLU A 146 9.21 7.80 22.16
CA GLU A 146 9.71 8.56 23.32
C GLU A 146 9.06 9.95 23.46
N HIS A 147 7.96 10.19 22.77
CA HIS A 147 7.32 11.50 22.77
C HIS A 147 6.83 11.90 24.18
N SER A 148 6.86 13.21 24.49
CA SER A 148 6.51 13.74 25.82
C SER A 148 5.06 13.44 26.22
N SER A 149 4.14 13.44 25.25
CA SER A 149 2.71 13.16 25.44
C SER A 149 2.39 11.66 25.54
N PRO A 150 1.69 11.21 26.61
CA PRO A 150 1.31 9.81 26.77
C PRO A 150 0.41 9.29 25.65
N ASN A 151 -0.54 10.11 25.18
CA ASN A 151 -1.47 9.74 24.12
C ASN A 151 -0.75 9.44 22.80
N ILE A 152 0.30 10.21 22.48
CA ILE A 152 1.09 10.00 21.27
C ILE A 152 1.90 8.71 21.40
N ARG A 153 2.48 8.43 22.58
CA ARG A 153 3.22 7.19 22.80
C ARG A 153 2.34 5.95 22.64
N GLU A 154 1.15 5.94 23.25
CA GLU A 154 0.21 4.81 23.17
C GLU A 154 -0.27 4.57 21.73
N ALA A 155 -0.68 5.64 21.04
CA ALA A 155 -1.07 5.56 19.63
C ALA A 155 0.09 5.10 18.73
N THR A 156 1.30 5.57 19.01
CA THR A 156 2.51 5.19 18.25
C THR A 156 2.86 3.71 18.46
N GLN A 157 2.80 3.21 19.69
CA GLN A 157 3.05 1.81 20.01
C GLN A 157 2.03 0.91 19.30
N THR A 158 0.75 1.25 19.40
CA THR A 158 -0.33 0.53 18.72
C THR A 158 -0.15 0.54 17.20
N ALA A 159 0.12 1.71 16.62
CA ALA A 159 0.38 1.84 15.19
C ALA A 159 1.58 1.01 14.75
N ARG A 160 2.67 1.00 15.53
CA ARG A 160 3.89 0.24 15.22
C ARG A 160 3.64 -1.27 15.26
N GLU A 161 2.93 -1.75 16.28
CA GLU A 161 2.58 -3.17 16.39
C GLU A 161 1.72 -3.62 15.22
N ARG A 162 0.67 -2.85 14.89
CA ARG A 162 -0.21 -3.14 13.75
C ARG A 162 0.48 -3.01 12.40
N LEU A 163 1.40 -2.06 12.27
CA LEU A 163 2.21 -1.91 11.07
C LEU A 163 3.10 -3.14 10.84
N LEU A 164 3.74 -3.66 11.89
CA LEU A 164 4.62 -4.83 11.80
C LEU A 164 3.82 -6.14 11.62
N GLU A 165 2.71 -6.29 12.34
CA GLU A 165 1.78 -7.42 12.16
C GLU A 165 1.20 -7.42 10.74
N GLY A 166 0.74 -6.26 10.28
CA GLY A 166 0.19 -6.06 8.95
C GLY A 166 1.24 -6.28 7.85
N ALA A 167 2.48 -5.83 8.03
CA ALA A 167 3.57 -6.03 7.06
C ALA A 167 3.95 -7.49 6.84
N GLY A 168 3.90 -8.30 7.90
CA GLY A 168 4.32 -9.70 7.89
C GLY A 168 5.73 -9.91 7.33
N ASP A 169 5.99 -11.11 6.81
CA ASP A 169 7.29 -11.48 6.21
C ASP A 169 7.49 -10.91 4.78
N LEU A 170 6.48 -10.26 4.19
CA LEU A 170 6.53 -9.69 2.83
C LEU A 170 7.46 -8.47 2.73
N VAL A 171 7.78 -7.83 3.86
CA VAL A 171 8.71 -6.69 3.91
C VAL A 171 10.16 -7.15 4.09
N ASP A 172 10.38 -8.37 4.60
CA ASP A 172 11.72 -8.93 4.79
C ASP A 172 12.21 -9.58 3.47
N PRO A 173 13.22 -9.01 2.80
CA PRO A 173 13.71 -9.54 1.52
C PRO A 173 14.20 -10.99 1.62
N ALA A 174 14.66 -11.43 2.80
CA ALA A 174 15.13 -12.80 3.01
C ALA A 174 13.98 -13.81 3.11
N LYS A 175 12.77 -13.38 3.48
CA LYS A 175 11.61 -14.24 3.69
C LYS A 175 10.54 -14.12 2.61
N ARG A 176 10.53 -13.01 1.89
CA ARG A 176 9.56 -12.73 0.81
C ARG A 176 9.56 -13.79 -0.29
N GLY A 177 10.74 -14.21 -0.77
CA GLY A 177 10.84 -15.27 -1.78
C GLY A 177 10.28 -16.61 -1.29
N THR A 178 10.49 -16.94 -0.02
CA THR A 178 9.92 -18.14 0.60
C THR A 178 8.40 -18.04 0.72
N ALA A 179 7.87 -16.89 1.14
CA ALA A 179 6.42 -16.66 1.24
C ALA A 179 5.73 -16.76 -0.13
N VAL A 180 6.32 -16.16 -1.17
CA VAL A 180 5.83 -16.28 -2.56
C VAL A 180 5.88 -17.73 -3.03
N GLY A 181 6.97 -18.45 -2.74
CA GLY A 181 7.10 -19.87 -3.07
C GLY A 181 6.04 -20.74 -2.40
N VAL A 182 5.67 -20.46 -1.15
CA VAL A 182 4.57 -21.15 -0.45
C VAL A 182 3.23 -20.88 -1.15
N CYS A 183 2.91 -19.63 -1.45
CA CYS A 183 1.67 -19.30 -2.17
C CYS A 183 1.57 -19.98 -3.54
N VAL A 184 2.65 -19.95 -4.32
CA VAL A 184 2.71 -20.61 -5.63
C VAL A 184 2.53 -22.13 -5.47
N ARG A 185 3.17 -22.75 -4.47
CA ARG A 185 3.07 -24.19 -4.22
C ARG A 185 1.65 -24.60 -3.83
N ASP A 186 1.02 -23.88 -2.90
CA ASP A 186 -0.31 -24.21 -2.40
C ASP A 186 -1.36 -24.08 -3.52
N SER A 187 -1.21 -23.06 -4.39
CA SER A 187 -1.99 -22.91 -5.62
C SER A 187 -1.74 -24.04 -6.63
N LEU A 188 -0.48 -24.39 -6.91
CA LEU A 188 -0.13 -25.48 -7.84
C LEU A 188 -0.70 -26.83 -7.38
N ALA A 189 -0.67 -27.09 -6.07
CA ALA A 189 -1.26 -28.29 -5.49
C ALA A 189 -2.78 -28.34 -5.67
N ALA A 190 -3.46 -27.18 -5.65
CA ALA A 190 -4.89 -27.07 -5.93
C ALA A 190 -5.22 -27.24 -7.42
N ALA A 191 -4.38 -26.71 -8.32
CA ALA A 191 -4.59 -26.77 -9.77
C ALA A 191 -4.26 -28.14 -10.38
N VAL A 192 -3.18 -28.79 -9.93
CA VAL A 192 -2.73 -30.10 -10.45
C VAL A 192 -2.44 -31.06 -9.28
N PRO A 193 -3.47 -31.79 -8.79
CA PRO A 193 -3.33 -32.68 -7.63
C PRO A 193 -2.40 -33.88 -7.88
N SER A 194 -2.16 -34.25 -9.15
CA SER A 194 -1.29 -35.37 -9.55
C SER A 194 0.20 -35.01 -9.59
N LEU A 195 0.56 -33.75 -9.35
CA LEU A 195 1.95 -33.30 -9.45
C LEU A 195 2.80 -33.83 -8.29
N PRO A 196 3.97 -34.46 -8.55
CA PRO A 196 4.86 -34.92 -7.49
C PRO A 196 5.37 -33.75 -6.64
N GLU A 197 5.39 -33.93 -5.31
CA GLU A 197 5.82 -32.92 -4.33
C GLU A 197 7.21 -32.31 -4.61
N PRO A 198 8.24 -33.07 -5.05
CA PRO A 198 9.54 -32.49 -5.41
C PRO A 198 9.47 -31.54 -6.60
N VAL A 199 8.61 -31.83 -7.58
CA VAL A 199 8.43 -31.01 -8.79
C VAL A 199 7.67 -29.74 -8.45
N ALA A 200 6.61 -29.85 -7.64
CA ALA A 200 5.86 -28.69 -7.14
C ALA A 200 6.77 -27.73 -6.36
N THR A 201 7.64 -28.26 -5.51
CA THR A 201 8.61 -27.47 -4.73
C THR A 201 9.66 -26.81 -5.60
N TYR A 202 10.19 -27.51 -6.62
CA TYR A 202 11.15 -26.92 -7.55
C TYR A 202 10.54 -25.80 -8.40
N LEU A 203 9.33 -26.04 -8.94
CA LEU A 203 8.61 -25.04 -9.73
C LEU A 203 8.26 -23.82 -8.88
N SER A 204 7.81 -24.01 -7.65
CA SER A 204 7.45 -22.90 -6.78
C SER A 204 8.64 -22.02 -6.40
N HIS A 205 9.79 -22.62 -6.07
CA HIS A 205 11.02 -21.87 -5.82
C HIS A 205 11.53 -21.13 -7.07
N THR A 206 11.45 -21.77 -8.24
CA THR A 206 11.88 -21.13 -9.50
C THR A 206 10.97 -19.96 -9.88
N CYS A 207 9.65 -20.13 -9.74
CA CYS A 207 8.68 -19.07 -9.96
C CYS A 207 8.87 -17.93 -8.96
N ALA A 208 9.08 -18.24 -7.68
CA ALA A 208 9.36 -17.23 -6.67
C ALA A 208 10.64 -16.46 -6.97
N ALA A 209 11.73 -17.13 -7.37
CA ALA A 209 12.98 -16.47 -7.75
C ALA A 209 12.81 -15.56 -8.97
N LEU A 210 12.07 -16.00 -10.00
CA LEU A 210 11.75 -15.17 -11.17
C LEU A 210 10.90 -13.94 -10.80
N LEU A 211 9.90 -14.14 -9.95
CA LEU A 211 9.06 -13.05 -9.47
C LEU A 211 9.85 -12.08 -8.60
N GLU A 212 10.78 -12.55 -7.76
CA GLU A 212 11.72 -11.70 -7.01
C GLU A 212 12.67 -10.94 -7.93
N GLU A 213 13.21 -11.55 -8.98
CA GLU A 213 14.08 -10.85 -9.93
C GLU A 213 13.33 -9.73 -10.68
N ARG A 214 12.07 -9.98 -11.06
CA ARG A 214 11.27 -9.04 -11.86
C ARG A 214 10.54 -8.00 -10.99
N LEU A 215 10.09 -8.39 -9.79
CA LEU A 215 9.16 -7.66 -8.93
C LEU A 215 9.65 -7.50 -7.47
N GLY A 216 10.80 -8.04 -7.08
CA GLY A 216 11.32 -8.07 -5.69
C GLY A 216 11.93 -6.75 -5.17
N GLY A 217 11.41 -5.60 -5.57
CA GLY A 217 11.75 -4.30 -5.01
C GLY A 217 10.90 -3.95 -3.79
N VAL A 218 11.37 -3.01 -2.95
CA VAL A 218 10.62 -2.50 -1.77
C VAL A 218 9.23 -1.95 -2.16
N VAL A 219 9.07 -1.49 -3.40
CA VAL A 219 7.85 -0.84 -3.87
C VAL A 219 6.97 -1.72 -4.78
N ARG A 220 7.48 -2.87 -5.22
CA ARG A 220 6.80 -3.75 -6.19
C ARG A 220 6.07 -4.94 -5.58
N VAL A 221 6.00 -5.01 -4.25
CA VAL A 221 5.42 -6.17 -3.54
C VAL A 221 3.92 -6.35 -3.86
N GLN A 222 3.21 -5.27 -4.11
CA GLN A 222 1.80 -5.32 -4.53
C GLN A 222 1.60 -6.07 -5.85
N ASN A 223 2.61 -6.09 -6.73
CA ASN A 223 2.55 -6.84 -7.98
C ASN A 223 2.55 -8.35 -7.75
N PHE A 224 3.05 -8.87 -6.62
CA PHE A 224 2.96 -10.30 -6.34
C PHE A 224 1.49 -10.77 -6.22
N ARG A 225 0.58 -9.91 -5.74
CA ARG A 225 -0.85 -10.23 -5.65
C ARG A 225 -1.44 -10.64 -7.01
N HIS A 226 -1.04 -9.96 -8.07
CA HIS A 226 -1.52 -10.23 -9.43
C HIS A 226 -0.60 -11.18 -10.18
N ALA A 227 0.71 -11.12 -9.94
CA ALA A 227 1.70 -11.91 -10.64
C ALA A 227 1.71 -13.38 -10.19
N VAL A 228 1.41 -13.67 -8.92
CA VAL A 228 1.33 -15.07 -8.43
C VAL A 228 0.20 -15.84 -9.13
N PRO A 229 -1.06 -15.36 -9.17
CA PRO A 229 -2.14 -16.02 -9.94
C PRO A 229 -1.89 -16.06 -11.45
N ALA A 230 -1.25 -15.04 -12.02
CA ALA A 230 -0.92 -15.03 -13.45
C ALA A 230 0.17 -16.06 -13.79
N THR A 231 1.18 -16.19 -12.92
CA THR A 231 2.24 -17.20 -13.04
C THR A 231 1.66 -18.59 -12.84
N GLU A 232 0.72 -18.75 -11.91
CA GLU A 232 -0.05 -19.98 -11.72
C GLU A 232 -0.80 -20.38 -13.00
N GLN A 233 -1.65 -19.52 -13.56
CA GLN A 233 -2.37 -19.82 -14.81
C GLN A 233 -1.42 -20.22 -15.93
N TRP A 234 -0.28 -19.53 -16.04
CA TRP A 234 0.73 -19.84 -17.02
C TRP A 234 1.37 -21.23 -16.77
N VAL A 235 1.80 -21.53 -15.55
CA VAL A 235 2.39 -22.83 -15.21
C VAL A 235 1.37 -23.96 -15.38
N SER A 236 0.12 -23.80 -14.92
CA SER A 236 -0.93 -24.79 -15.09
C SER A 236 -1.18 -25.10 -16.56
N SER A 237 -1.22 -24.09 -17.43
CA SER A 237 -1.37 -24.29 -18.88
C SER A 237 -0.23 -25.11 -19.52
N ILE A 238 0.96 -25.08 -18.92
CA ILE A 238 2.14 -25.82 -19.40
C ILE A 238 2.14 -27.24 -18.84
N VAL A 239 1.67 -27.44 -17.60
CA VAL A 239 1.77 -28.70 -16.87
C VAL A 239 0.56 -29.62 -17.09
N GLU A 240 -0.64 -29.06 -17.28
CA GLU A 240 -1.88 -29.81 -17.57
C GLU A 240 -1.73 -30.87 -18.68
N PRO A 241 -1.04 -30.60 -19.82
CA PRO A 241 -0.84 -31.60 -20.87
C PRO A 241 0.03 -32.81 -20.48
N TYR A 242 0.83 -32.68 -19.41
CA TYR A 242 1.77 -33.70 -18.95
C TYR A 242 1.31 -34.40 -17.67
N ALA A 243 0.16 -34.02 -17.12
CA ALA A 243 -0.40 -34.53 -15.88
C ALA A 243 -1.32 -35.77 -16.05
N ALA A 244 -1.34 -36.34 -17.27
CA ALA A 244 -2.12 -37.54 -17.65
C ALA A 244 -1.39 -38.86 -17.36
#